data_AF-A0A938C0X7-F1
#
_entry.id   AF-A0A938C0X7-F1
#
_cell.length_a   1.000
_cell.length_b   1.000
_cell.length_c   1.000
_cell.angle_alpha   90.00
_cell.angle_beta   90.00
_cell.angle_gamma   90.00
#
_symmetry.space_group_name_H-M   'P 1'
#
loop_
_entity.id
_entity.type
_entity.pdbx_description
1 polymer ?
#
loop_
_entity_poly.entity_id
_entity_poly.type
_entity_poly.pdbx_seq_one_letter_code
_entity_poly.pdbx_strand_id
1 'polypeptide(L)' 'MPWTERHLRADGRMIEAGIDSPGRFRLRFGRPSAWLVSYEDGRRAVKGRRLPYAFRSVEQLRYDFERDVEDAQRED' A
#
# COMPACT_ATOMS: atom_id res chain seq x y z
N MET A 1 15.81 10.83 6.67
CA MET A 1 16.13 10.74 5.24
C MET A 1 14.94 10.12 4.52
N PRO A 2 14.53 10.66 3.36
CA PRO A 2 13.53 10.00 2.54
C PRO A 2 14.10 8.68 2.02
N TRP A 3 13.28 7.63 1.99
CA TRP A 3 13.68 6.35 1.42
C TRP A 3 12.50 5.68 0.73
N THR A 4 12.78 4.86 -0.26
CA THR A 4 11.79 4.07 -0.96
C THR A 4 12.40 2.74 -1.35
N GLU A 5 11.69 1.66 -1.07
CA GLU A 5 12.01 0.31 -1.48
C GLU A 5 10.91 -0.20 -2.41
N ARG A 6 11.33 -0.95 -3.43
CA ARG A 6 10.43 -1.56 -4.42
C ARG A 6 10.79 -3.02 -4.57
N HIS A 7 9.78 -3.88 -4.51
CA HIS A 7 9.93 -5.30 -4.73
C HIS A 7 8.99 -5.75 -5.85
N LEU A 8 9.57 -6.13 -6.99
CA LEU A 8 8.84 -6.69 -8.14
C LEU A 8 8.65 -8.20 -7.94
N ARG A 9 7.41 -8.66 -8.06
CA ARG A 9 7.05 -10.08 -7.99
C ARG A 9 7.04 -10.69 -9.40
N ALA A 10 7.10 -12.03 -9.45
CA ALA A 10 7.09 -12.79 -10.70
C ALA A 10 5.81 -12.61 -11.54
N ASP A 11 4.69 -12.22 -10.92
CA ASP A 11 3.41 -11.94 -11.61
C ASP A 11 3.33 -10.51 -12.20
N GLY A 12 4.44 -9.76 -12.14
CA GLY A 12 4.53 -8.38 -12.61
C GLY A 12 3.88 -7.35 -11.67
N ARG A 13 3.37 -7.77 -10.50
CA ARG A 13 2.93 -6.85 -9.45
C ARG A 13 4.12 -6.42 -8.60
N MET A 14 4.05 -5.22 -8.06
CA MET A 14 5.10 -4.58 -7.27
C MET A 14 4.55 -4.22 -5.90
N ILE A 15 5.38 -4.36 -4.88
CA ILE A 15 5.19 -3.72 -3.57
C ILE A 15 6.13 -2.51 -3.53
N GLU A 16 5.61 -1.33 -3.22
CA GLU A 16 6.39 -0.12 -2.97
C GLU A 16 6.16 0.33 -1.52
N ALA A 17 7.24 0.53 -0.77
CA ALA A 17 7.20 1.07 0.58
C ALA A 17 8.15 2.27 0.67
N GLY A 18 7.77 3.33 1.35
CA GLY A 18 8.64 4.48 1.49
C GLY A 18 8.20 5.47 2.56
N ILE A 19 9.17 6.27 2.99
CA ILE A 19 8.96 7.42 3.87
C ILE A 19 9.44 8.65 3.12
N ASP A 20 8.52 9.57 2.84
CA ASP A 20 8.78 10.79 2.08
C ASP A 20 9.25 11.92 3.00
N SER A 21 8.62 12.04 4.18
CA SER A 21 8.97 13.01 5.22
C SER A 21 8.51 12.48 6.60
N PRO A 22 8.90 13.11 7.73
CA PRO A 22 8.34 12.74 9.03
C PRO A 22 6.80 12.74 8.98
N GLY A 23 6.19 11.61 9.34
CA GLY A 23 4.74 11.43 9.31
C GLY A 23 4.11 11.20 7.93
N ARG A 24 4.88 11.21 6.84
CA ARG A 24 4.40 10.84 5.50
C ARG A 24 5.06 9.56 5.02
N PHE A 25 4.24 8.51 4.94
CA PHE A 25 4.62 7.22 4.42
C PHE A 25 3.76 6.87 3.21
N ARG A 26 4.28 5.96 2.40
CA ARG A 26 3.55 5.30 1.32
C ARG A 26 3.75 3.79 1.38
N LEU A 27 2.68 3.06 1.12
CA LEU A 27 2.70 1.61 0.96
C LEU A 27 1.73 1.23 -0.15
N ARG A 28 2.20 0.58 -1.22
CA ARG A 28 1.41 0.32 -2.43
C ARG A 28 1.62 -1.10 -2.93
N PHE A 29 0.58 -1.69 -3.49
CA PHE A 29 0.60 -2.98 -4.16
C PHE A 29 -0.21 -2.96 -5.46
N GLY A 30 0.34 -3.55 -6.52
CA GLY A 30 -0.32 -3.63 -7.82
C GLY A 30 0.67 -3.52 -8.97
N ARG A 31 0.20 -3.19 -10.16
CA ARG A 31 1.10 -2.89 -11.29
C ARG A 31 1.51 -1.42 -11.23
N PRO A 32 2.69 -1.04 -11.77
CA PRO A 32 3.12 0.36 -11.78
C PRO A 32 2.11 1.32 -12.44
N SER A 33 1.31 0.82 -13.40
CA SER A 33 0.24 1.56 -14.08
C SER A 33 -1.13 1.51 -13.37
N ALA A 34 -1.32 0.59 -12.41
CA ALA A 34 -2.59 0.36 -11.74
C ALA A 34 -2.36 -0.24 -10.33
N TRP A 35 -2.35 0.63 -9.32
CA TRP A 35 -2.24 0.24 -7.93
C TRP A 35 -3.58 -0.31 -7.43
N LEU A 36 -3.57 -1.56 -6.98
CA LEU A 36 -4.74 -2.22 -6.42
C LEU A 36 -4.97 -1.80 -4.97
N VAL A 37 -3.89 -1.63 -4.21
CA VAL A 37 -3.92 -1.19 -2.82
C VAL A 37 -2.91 -0.06 -2.64
N SER A 38 -3.30 1.01 -1.95
CA SER A 38 -2.39 2.10 -1.60
C SER A 38 -2.74 2.71 -0.25
N TYR A 39 -1.75 2.93 0.60
CA TYR A 39 -1.83 3.64 1.86
C TYR A 39 -0.89 4.83 1.79
N GLU A 40 -1.44 6.04 1.86
CA GLU A 40 -0.67 7.29 1.82
C GLU A 40 -1.49 8.44 2.39
N ASP A 41 -0.82 9.43 2.99
CA ASP A 41 -1.44 10.68 3.44
C ASP A 41 -2.75 10.50 4.25
N GLY A 42 -2.78 9.51 5.15
CA GLY A 42 -3.95 9.23 6.00
C GLY A 42 -5.16 8.66 5.24
N ARG A 43 -4.92 8.04 4.08
CA ARG A 43 -5.94 7.40 3.26
C ARG A 43 -5.50 6.00 2.87
N ARG A 44 -6.48 5.11 2.70
CA ARG A 44 -6.30 3.85 2.00
C ARG A 44 -7.14 3.85 0.72
N ALA A 45 -6.61 3.27 -0.34
CA ALA A 45 -7.35 2.97 -1.55
C ALA A 45 -7.26 1.48 -1.83
N VAL A 46 -8.41 0.85 -2.12
CA VAL A 46 -8.51 -0.56 -2.49
C VAL A 46 -9.38 -0.65 -3.74
N LYS A 47 -8.84 -1.21 -4.83
CA LYS A 47 -9.53 -1.33 -6.14
C LYS A 47 -10.19 -0.02 -6.58
N GLY A 48 -9.48 1.09 -6.46
CA GLY A 48 -9.97 2.42 -6.83
C GLY A 48 -10.91 3.09 -5.82
N ARG A 49 -11.37 2.38 -4.77
CA ARG A 49 -12.20 2.97 -3.70
C ARG A 49 -11.29 3.59 -2.63
N ARG A 50 -11.43 4.89 -2.39
CA ARG A 50 -10.65 5.65 -1.40
C ARG A 50 -11.45 5.84 -0.11
N LEU A 51 -10.81 5.56 1.02
CA LEU A 51 -11.36 5.70 2.37
C LEU A 51 -10.34 6.40 3.29
N PRO A 52 -10.81 7.15 4.30
CA PRO A 52 -9.92 7.64 5.35
C PRO A 52 -9.25 6.46 6.07
N TYR A 53 -7.99 6.65 6.46
CA TYR A 53 -7.21 5.66 7.22
C TYR A 53 -6.49 6.33 8.38
N ALA A 54 -6.82 5.91 9.60
CA ALA A 54 -6.16 6.38 10.81
C ALA A 54 -5.02 5.43 11.17
N PHE A 55 -3.77 5.84 10.93
CA PHE A 55 -2.60 5.09 11.34
C PHE A 55 -2.59 4.93 12.88
N ARG A 56 -2.49 3.68 13.35
CA ARG A 56 -2.42 3.36 14.78
C ARG A 56 -1.04 2.86 15.19
N SER A 57 -0.55 1.86 14.49
CA SER A 57 0.77 1.26 14.69
C SER A 57 1.27 0.64 13.39
N VAL A 58 2.56 0.33 13.34
CA VAL A 58 3.17 -0.35 12.18
C VAL A 58 2.60 -1.76 12.00
N GLU A 59 2.35 -2.50 13.08
CA GLU A 59 1.76 -3.85 12.99
C GLU A 59 0.34 -3.82 12.45
N GLN A 60 -0.47 -2.85 12.88
CA GLN A 60 -1.83 -2.69 12.35
C GLN A 60 -1.81 -2.31 10.88
N LEU A 61 -0.92 -1.38 10.48
CA LEU A 61 -0.73 -1.01 9.08
C LEU A 61 -0.35 -2.25 8.24
N ARG A 62 0.59 -3.07 8.72
CA ARG A 62 1.00 -4.30 8.03
C ARG A 62 -0.19 -5.24 7.87
N TYR A 63 -0.91 -5.52 8.95
CA TYR A 63 -2.07 -6.41 8.94
C TYR A 63 -3.17 -5.93 7.99
N ASP A 64 -3.56 -4.65 8.07
CA ASP A 64 -4.60 -4.07 7.23
C ASP A 64 -4.20 -4.12 5.75
N PHE A 65 -2.93 -3.82 5.45
CA PHE A 65 -2.40 -3.87 4.09
C PHE A 65 -2.37 -5.29 3.54
N GLU A 66 -1.81 -6.25 4.28
CA GLU A 66 -1.75 -7.66 3.86
C GLU A 66 -3.15 -8.21 3.58
N ARG A 67 -4.12 -7.86 4.43
CA ARG A 67 -5.52 -8.24 4.25
C ARG A 67 -6.14 -7.59 3.01
N ASP A 68 -6.01 -6.28 2.85
CA ASP A 68 -6.55 -5.57 1.68
C ASP A 68 -5.90 -6.07 0.37
N VAL A 69 -4.63 -6.48 0.41
CA VAL A 69 -3.92 -7.13 -0.71
C VAL A 69 -4.54 -8.49 -1.02
N GLU A 70 -4.72 -9.34 -0.01
CA GLU A 70 -5.33 -10.66 -0.19
C GLU A 70 -6.74 -10.56 -0.78
N ASP A 71 -7.57 -9.67 -0.23
CA ASP A 71 -8.93 -9.42 -0.72
C ASP A 71 -8.90 -8.86 -2.15
N ALA A 72 -8.00 -7.92 -2.43
CA ALA A 72 -7.86 -7.36 -3.77
C ALA A 72 -7.45 -8.42 -4.81
N GLN A 73 -6.64 -9.41 -4.44
CA GLN A 73 -6.20 -10.47 -5.33
C GLN A 73 -7.24 -11.57 -5.57
N ARG A 74 -8.23 -11.74 -4.68
CA ARG A 74 -9.27 -12.78 -4.83
C ARG A 74 -10.36 -12.46 -5.84
N GLU A 75 -10.62 -11.18 -6.09
CA GLU A 75 -11.69 -10.74 -7.01
C GLU A 75 -11.14 -10.14 -8.32
N ASP A 76 -9.91 -10.52 -8.73
CA ASP A 76 -9.24 -10.13 -9.98
C ASP A 76 -9.05 -11.34 -10.91
#